data_AF-A0A3D9V4D1-F1
#
_entry.id   AF-A0A3D9V4D1-F1
#
_cell.length_a   1.000
_cell.length_b   1.000
_cell.length_c   1.000
_cell.angle_alpha   90.00
_cell.angle_beta   90.00
_cell.angle_gamma   90.00
#
_symmetry.space_group_name_H-M   'P 1'
#
loop_
_entity.id
_entity.type
_entity.pdbx_description
1 polymer ?
#
loop_
_entity_poly.entity_id
_entity_poly.type
_entity_poly.pdbx_seq_one_letter_code
_entity_poly.pdbx_strand_id
1 'polypeptide(L)'
;MWDAPTMAGVTPDATADEVTTVGSDVGRALVEEAARRSSVLWVRPDGADRARPAWHVWHDGAAYLVVARQTEARPAPRVAAEAASEDGASEQLVPGLAQARAATVICRAKDSRARLVTWRASVTVVAPDTPEWQQAVEVLRGERLNATNATDLPTRWSTSADVIRLTPTGEILEEPGRMPTDDGAAPPPPTPATTVRGAPWVVHRRPRHRPRLS
;
A
#
# COMPACT_ATOMS: atom_id res chain seq x y z
N MET A 1 43.81 -0.34 53.54
CA MET A 1 43.94 -1.41 52.54
C MET A 1 42.52 -1.77 52.17
N TRP A 2 42.00 -1.20 51.08
CA TRP A 2 40.60 -1.32 50.67
C TRP A 2 40.51 -2.44 49.64
N ASP A 3 39.80 -3.52 49.97
CA ASP A 3 39.53 -4.60 49.03
C ASP A 3 38.50 -4.14 47.98
N ALA A 4 38.88 -4.23 46.72
CA ALA A 4 37.97 -3.99 45.60
C ALA A 4 37.01 -5.19 45.48
N PRO A 5 35.69 -4.97 45.30
CA PRO A 5 34.78 -6.06 45.04
C PRO A 5 35.06 -6.63 43.65
N THR A 6 35.19 -7.95 43.58
CA THR A 6 35.29 -8.72 42.34
C THR A 6 34.05 -8.46 41.49
N MET A 7 34.22 -7.78 40.36
CA MET A 7 33.19 -7.64 39.33
C MET A 7 32.89 -9.04 38.78
N ALA A 8 31.71 -9.57 39.08
CA ALA A 8 31.18 -10.77 38.45
C ALA A 8 31.16 -10.56 36.93
N GLY A 9 31.66 -11.56 36.20
CA GLY A 9 31.76 -11.54 34.75
C GLY A 9 30.41 -11.22 34.11
N VAL A 10 30.42 -10.22 33.23
CA VAL A 10 29.37 -10.04 32.23
C VAL A 10 29.40 -11.28 31.35
N THR A 11 28.33 -12.07 31.37
CA THR A 11 28.09 -13.16 30.40
C THR A 11 27.84 -12.53 29.03
N PRO A 12 28.62 -12.84 27.98
CA PRO A 12 28.24 -12.54 26.62
C PRO A 12 27.94 -13.87 25.93
N ASP A 13 26.69 -14.32 25.92
CA ASP A 13 26.27 -15.33 24.94
C ASP A 13 24.75 -15.34 24.76
N ALA A 14 24.20 -14.25 24.22
CA ALA A 14 22.96 -14.40 23.46
C ALA A 14 23.34 -15.20 22.21
N THR A 15 22.78 -16.40 22.06
CA THR A 15 23.07 -17.27 20.92
C THR A 15 22.67 -16.57 19.61
N ALA A 16 23.35 -16.88 18.50
CA ALA A 16 23.03 -16.29 17.20
C ALA A 16 21.55 -16.45 16.80
N ASP A 17 20.89 -17.50 17.28
CA ASP A 17 19.46 -17.76 17.07
C ASP A 17 18.58 -16.77 17.84
N GLU A 18 18.94 -16.40 19.07
CA GLU A 18 18.21 -15.42 19.88
C GLU A 18 18.32 -14.01 19.27
N VAL A 19 19.53 -13.62 18.83
CA VAL A 19 19.76 -12.33 18.17
C VAL A 19 19.00 -12.25 16.83
N THR A 20 19.00 -13.34 16.06
CA THR A 20 18.21 -13.43 14.81
C THR A 20 16.71 -13.34 15.09
N THR A 21 16.22 -14.03 16.12
CA THR A 21 14.80 -14.03 16.50
C THR A 21 14.33 -12.64 16.91
N VAL A 22 15.06 -11.99 17.81
CA VAL A 22 14.75 -10.61 18.24
C VAL A 22 14.78 -9.64 17.07
N GLY A 23 15.77 -9.77 16.17
CA GLY A 23 15.82 -8.98 14.94
C GLY A 23 14.59 -9.18 14.04
N SER A 24 14.12 -10.43 13.90
CA SER A 24 12.92 -10.74 13.11
C SER A 24 11.63 -10.21 13.75
N ASP A 25 11.52 -10.23 15.08
CA ASP A 25 10.37 -9.69 15.81
C ASP A 25 10.32 -8.16 15.73
N VAL A 26 11.47 -7.50 15.86
CA VAL A 26 11.58 -6.04 15.67
C VAL A 26 11.22 -5.68 14.23
N GLY A 27 11.70 -6.43 13.24
CA GLY A 27 11.36 -6.22 11.84
C GLY A 27 9.86 -6.34 11.57
N ARG A 28 9.20 -7.36 12.13
CA ARG A 28 7.75 -7.55 12.04
C ARG A 28 6.98 -6.39 12.67
N ALA A 29 7.38 -5.99 13.88
CA ALA A 29 6.76 -4.86 14.59
C ALA A 29 6.92 -3.55 13.81
N LEU A 30 8.09 -3.31 13.22
CA LEU A 30 8.34 -2.14 12.37
C LEU A 30 7.41 -2.12 11.15
N VAL A 31 7.25 -3.25 10.46
CA VAL A 31 6.36 -3.36 9.30
C VAL A 31 4.91 -3.08 9.68
N GLU A 32 4.44 -3.67 10.78
CA GLU A 32 3.08 -3.48 11.29
C GLU A 32 2.80 -2.02 11.66
N GLU A 33 3.68 -1.41 12.45
CA GLU A 33 3.52 -0.01 12.85
C GLU A 33 3.62 0.94 11.65
N ALA A 34 4.55 0.70 10.73
CA ALA A 34 4.66 1.52 9.53
C ALA A 34 3.41 1.39 8.64
N ALA A 35 2.87 0.19 8.46
CA ALA A 35 1.66 -0.04 7.67
C ALA A 35 0.43 0.62 8.30
N ARG A 36 0.27 0.56 9.63
CA ARG A 36 -0.82 1.27 10.33
C ARG A 36 -0.71 2.79 10.24
N ARG A 37 0.51 3.34 10.22
CA ARG A 37 0.74 4.79 10.14
C ARG A 37 0.70 5.32 8.70
N SER A 38 0.91 4.47 7.71
CA SER A 38 0.73 4.80 6.30
C SER A 38 -0.76 4.95 5.98
N SER A 39 -1.14 6.05 5.31
CA SER A 39 -2.50 6.21 4.80
C SER A 39 -2.77 5.44 3.51
N VAL A 40 -1.71 5.05 2.80
CA VAL A 40 -1.70 4.33 1.52
C VAL A 40 -0.41 3.50 1.46
N LEU A 41 -0.50 2.26 0.99
CA LEU A 41 0.66 1.45 0.62
C LEU A 41 0.98 1.62 -0.86
N TRP A 42 2.26 1.63 -1.23
CA TRP A 42 2.64 1.50 -2.63
C TRP A 42 3.00 0.04 -2.89
N VAL A 43 2.18 -0.64 -3.68
CA VAL A 43 2.29 -2.08 -3.94
C VAL A 43 2.81 -2.29 -5.35
N ARG A 44 3.91 -3.03 -5.48
CA ARG A 44 4.45 -3.50 -6.76
C ARG A 44 4.38 -5.03 -6.78
N PRO A 45 3.39 -5.63 -7.47
CA PRO A 45 3.38 -7.07 -7.73
C PRO A 45 4.68 -7.49 -8.44
N ASP A 46 5.13 -8.72 -8.22
CA ASP A 46 6.27 -9.24 -8.98
C ASP A 46 6.00 -9.20 -10.50
N GLY A 47 7.02 -8.83 -11.27
CA GLY A 47 6.91 -8.66 -12.71
C GLY A 47 6.24 -7.34 -13.14
N ALA A 48 5.67 -6.56 -12.21
CA ALA A 48 5.19 -5.22 -12.53
C ALA A 48 6.35 -4.22 -12.66
N ASP A 49 6.20 -3.29 -13.59
CA ASP A 49 7.17 -2.23 -13.87
C ASP A 49 7.29 -1.21 -12.73
N ARG A 50 6.20 -0.96 -11.99
CA ARG A 50 6.15 0.08 -10.97
C ARG A 50 5.08 -0.16 -9.91
N ALA A 51 5.27 0.46 -8.75
CA ALA A 51 4.29 0.40 -7.67
C ALA A 51 3.01 1.21 -8.00
N ARG A 52 1.89 0.79 -7.44
CA ARG A 52 0.60 1.51 -7.45
C ARG A 52 0.21 1.85 -6.02
N PRO A 53 -0.31 3.07 -5.78
CA PRO A 53 -0.87 3.40 -4.48
C PRO A 53 -2.14 2.58 -4.27
N ALA A 54 -2.28 1.98 -3.09
CA ALA A 54 -3.46 1.25 -2.70
C ALA A 54 -3.85 1.56 -1.26
N TRP A 55 -5.12 1.88 -1.05
CA TRP A 55 -5.72 1.93 0.29
C TRP A 55 -5.82 0.52 0.86
N HIS A 56 -5.57 0.40 2.15
CA HIS A 56 -5.47 -0.85 2.87
C HIS A 56 -6.00 -0.71 4.28
N VAL A 57 -6.19 -1.85 4.94
CA VAL A 57 -6.28 -1.92 6.40
C VAL A 57 -5.28 -2.96 6.90
N TRP A 58 -4.63 -2.69 8.03
CA TRP A 58 -3.83 -3.69 8.72
C TRP A 58 -4.70 -4.49 9.69
N HIS A 59 -4.72 -5.80 9.56
CA HIS A 59 -5.47 -6.70 10.43
C HIS A 59 -4.75 -8.04 10.53
N ASP A 60 -4.72 -8.64 11.72
CA ASP A 60 -4.15 -9.97 11.97
C ASP A 60 -2.76 -10.20 11.33
N GLY A 61 -1.84 -9.25 11.55
CA GLY A 61 -0.46 -9.34 11.05
C GLY A 61 -0.30 -9.20 9.53
N ALA A 62 -1.33 -8.80 8.80
CA ALA A 62 -1.29 -8.62 7.35
C ALA A 62 -1.99 -7.32 6.91
N ALA A 63 -1.66 -6.87 5.70
CA ALA A 63 -2.41 -5.79 5.04
C ALA A 63 -3.48 -6.39 4.11
N TYR A 64 -4.72 -5.93 4.26
CA TYR A 64 -5.84 -6.30 3.40
C TYR A 64 -6.19 -5.14 2.47
N LEU A 65 -6.46 -5.46 1.20
CA LEU A 65 -6.88 -4.49 0.18
C LEU A 65 -8.06 -5.05 -0.60
N VAL A 66 -8.89 -4.16 -1.13
CA VAL A 66 -9.88 -4.49 -2.16
C VAL A 66 -9.36 -3.99 -3.49
N VAL A 67 -9.29 -4.82 -4.53
CA VAL A 67 -8.92 -4.40 -5.89
C VAL A 67 -10.01 -4.80 -6.86
N ALA A 68 -10.26 -3.98 -7.90
CA ALA A 68 -11.24 -4.39 -8.91
C ALA A 68 -10.75 -5.65 -9.63
N ARG A 69 -11.63 -6.65 -9.74
CA ARG A 69 -11.31 -7.90 -10.42
C ARG A 69 -11.08 -7.63 -11.89
N GLN A 70 -9.89 -7.98 -12.37
CA GLN A 70 -9.57 -7.84 -13.79
C GLN A 70 -10.08 -9.10 -14.51
N THR A 71 -11.22 -8.99 -15.18
CA THR A 71 -11.62 -9.99 -16.18
C THR A 71 -10.82 -9.73 -17.47
N GLU A 72 -10.37 -10.80 -18.13
CA GLU A 72 -9.74 -10.67 -19.45
C GLU A 72 -10.60 -9.78 -20.34
N ALA A 73 -9.96 -8.78 -20.94
CA ALA A 73 -10.64 -7.64 -21.54
C ALA A 73 -11.71 -8.07 -22.55
N ARG A 74 -12.98 -7.78 -22.22
CA ARG A 74 -13.94 -7.46 -23.28
C ARG A 74 -13.35 -6.24 -24.01
N PRO A 75 -13.19 -6.25 -25.35
CA PRO A 75 -12.67 -5.10 -26.07
C PRO A 75 -13.49 -3.87 -25.67
N ALA A 76 -12.80 -2.79 -25.29
CA ALA A 76 -13.44 -1.56 -24.88
C ALA A 76 -14.44 -1.16 -25.99
N PRO A 77 -15.75 -1.05 -25.71
CA PRO A 77 -16.66 -0.47 -26.69
C PRO A 77 -16.12 0.93 -27.03
N ARG A 78 -15.99 1.21 -28.34
CA ARG A 78 -15.41 2.46 -28.88
C ARG A 78 -16.15 3.74 -28.46
N VAL A 79 -17.24 3.60 -27.70
CA VAL A 79 -18.01 4.64 -27.03
C VAL A 79 -18.44 4.11 -25.66
N ALA A 80 -17.58 4.23 -24.66
CA ALA A 80 -17.95 4.09 -23.25
C ALA A 80 -17.23 5.13 -22.38
N ALA A 81 -17.17 6.37 -22.89
CA ALA A 81 -16.87 7.52 -22.05
C ALA A 81 -18.11 7.99 -21.25
N GLU A 82 -19.32 7.47 -21.56
CA GLU A 82 -20.59 7.94 -20.98
C GLU A 82 -21.31 6.90 -20.11
N ALA A 83 -20.76 5.70 -19.94
CA ALA A 83 -21.24 4.76 -18.93
C ALA A 83 -20.28 4.74 -17.73
N ALA A 84 -20.01 5.92 -17.16
CA ALA A 84 -19.73 5.94 -15.74
C ALA A 84 -21.01 5.44 -15.07
N SER A 85 -21.00 4.20 -14.55
CA SER A 85 -22.05 3.75 -13.65
C SER A 85 -22.29 4.87 -12.63
N GLU A 86 -23.55 5.22 -12.39
CA GLU A 86 -23.93 6.30 -11.46
C GLU A 86 -23.32 6.09 -10.05
N ASP A 87 -22.86 4.88 -9.74
CA ASP A 87 -22.14 4.49 -8.52
C ASP A 87 -20.66 4.91 -8.43
N GLY A 88 -20.06 5.49 -9.48
CA GLY A 88 -18.84 6.31 -9.44
C GLY A 88 -17.52 5.72 -8.89
N ALA A 89 -17.50 4.60 -8.19
CA ALA A 89 -16.32 4.11 -7.50
C ALA A 89 -15.98 2.70 -7.98
N SER A 90 -15.35 2.58 -9.15
CA SER A 90 -14.60 1.35 -9.44
C SER A 90 -13.60 1.12 -8.31
N GLU A 91 -13.51 -0.12 -7.82
CA GLU A 91 -12.50 -0.46 -6.82
C GLU A 91 -11.10 -0.12 -7.37
N GLN A 92 -10.17 0.18 -6.49
CA GLN A 92 -8.82 0.58 -6.88
C GLN A 92 -8.16 -0.47 -7.79
N LEU A 93 -7.38 0.00 -8.76
CA LEU A 93 -6.70 -0.85 -9.74
C LEU A 93 -5.23 -1.05 -9.34
N VAL A 94 -4.87 -2.30 -9.07
CA VAL A 94 -3.47 -2.74 -8.93
C VAL A 94 -3.23 -3.88 -9.93
N PRO A 95 -2.86 -3.55 -11.18
CA PRO A 95 -2.77 -4.55 -12.24
C PRO A 95 -1.83 -5.70 -11.91
N GLY A 96 -2.26 -6.94 -12.15
CA GLY A 96 -1.47 -8.14 -11.92
C GLY A 96 -1.35 -8.59 -10.46
N LEU A 97 -1.89 -7.83 -9.49
CA LEU A 97 -1.75 -8.18 -8.07
C LEU A 97 -2.43 -9.51 -7.72
N ALA A 98 -3.66 -9.74 -8.18
CA ALA A 98 -4.40 -10.97 -7.88
C ALA A 98 -3.74 -12.23 -8.46
N GLN A 99 -2.91 -12.09 -9.50
CA GLN A 99 -2.17 -13.19 -10.14
C GLN A 99 -0.76 -13.37 -9.57
N ALA A 100 -0.21 -12.35 -8.91
CA ALA A 100 1.11 -12.41 -8.32
C ALA A 100 1.09 -13.26 -7.05
N ARG A 101 2.18 -14.00 -6.81
CA ARG A 101 2.38 -14.74 -5.54
C ARG A 101 3.06 -13.89 -4.48
N ALA A 102 3.69 -12.80 -4.88
CA ALA A 102 4.41 -11.92 -4.00
C ALA A 102 4.48 -10.50 -4.56
N ALA A 103 4.69 -9.53 -3.67
CA ALA A 103 4.81 -8.11 -4.00
C ALA A 103 5.90 -7.44 -3.17
N THR A 104 6.44 -6.33 -3.69
CA THR A 104 7.16 -5.33 -2.90
C THR A 104 6.16 -4.32 -2.37
N VAL A 105 6.17 -4.04 -1.07
CA VAL A 105 5.28 -3.08 -0.42
C VAL A 105 6.10 -1.97 0.21
N ILE A 106 5.74 -0.73 -0.09
CA ILE A 106 6.44 0.47 0.41
C ILE A 106 5.47 1.26 1.29
N CYS A 107 5.85 1.42 2.56
CA CYS A 107 5.16 2.28 3.51
C CYS A 107 5.75 3.70 3.45
N ARG A 108 4.90 4.71 3.45
CA ARG A 108 5.31 6.13 3.51
C ARG A 108 4.65 6.83 4.69
N ALA A 109 5.36 7.77 5.29
CA ALA A 109 4.83 8.65 6.32
C ALA A 109 3.69 9.49 5.72
N LYS A 110 2.57 9.59 6.42
CA LYS A 110 1.41 10.36 5.97
C LYS A 110 1.75 11.83 5.67
N ASP A 111 2.46 12.47 6.60
CA ASP A 111 2.64 13.93 6.58
C ASP A 111 3.84 14.35 5.73
N SER A 112 5.01 13.74 5.95
CA SER A 112 6.23 14.07 5.19
C SER A 112 6.28 13.35 3.84
N ARG A 113 5.49 12.30 3.65
CA ARG A 113 5.62 11.36 2.53
C ARG A 113 7.00 10.71 2.45
N ALA A 114 7.84 10.79 3.49
CA ALA A 114 9.09 10.06 3.52
C ALA A 114 8.84 8.55 3.45
N ARG A 115 9.70 7.81 2.77
CA ARG A 115 9.65 6.35 2.76
C ARG A 115 10.08 5.85 4.14
N LEU A 116 9.30 4.95 4.73
CA LEU A 116 9.54 4.45 6.09
C LEU A 116 10.18 3.06 6.08
N VAL A 117 9.53 2.13 5.40
CA VAL A 117 9.99 0.75 5.25
C VAL A 117 9.53 0.21 3.91
N THR A 118 10.37 -0.60 3.28
CA THR A 118 10.02 -1.41 2.12
C THR A 118 10.18 -2.87 2.51
N TRP A 119 9.13 -3.67 2.32
CA TRP A 119 9.12 -5.07 2.74
C TRP A 119 8.53 -5.98 1.67
N ARG A 120 8.85 -7.27 1.80
CA ARG A 120 8.38 -8.32 0.91
C ARG A 120 7.10 -8.97 1.44
N ALA A 121 6.07 -9.03 0.61
CA ALA A 121 4.80 -9.64 0.95
C ALA A 121 4.56 -10.91 0.12
N SER A 122 4.01 -11.96 0.75
CA SER A 122 3.26 -12.97 0.00
C SER A 122 1.86 -12.43 -0.29
N VAL A 123 1.36 -12.74 -1.49
CA VAL A 123 0.09 -12.24 -2.00
C VAL A 123 -0.87 -13.40 -2.10
N THR A 124 -2.05 -13.24 -1.50
CA THR A 124 -3.12 -14.24 -1.56
C THR A 124 -4.46 -13.56 -1.83
N VAL A 125 -5.26 -14.14 -2.72
CA VAL A 125 -6.66 -13.75 -2.89
C VAL A 125 -7.48 -14.49 -1.84
N VAL A 126 -8.18 -13.75 -1.00
CA VAL A 126 -9.07 -14.32 0.02
C VAL A 126 -10.37 -14.72 -0.66
N ALA A 127 -10.70 -16.01 -0.61
CA ALA A 127 -11.88 -16.54 -1.28
C ALA A 127 -13.17 -15.94 -0.68
N PRO A 128 -14.12 -15.47 -1.51
CA PRO A 128 -15.40 -14.96 -1.02
C PRO A 128 -16.14 -15.93 -0.10
N ASP A 129 -16.95 -15.38 0.80
CA ASP A 129 -17.83 -16.12 1.72
C ASP A 129 -17.10 -17.05 2.71
N THR A 130 -15.77 -17.01 2.76
CA THR A 130 -14.99 -17.69 3.80
C THR A 130 -14.96 -16.88 5.10
N PRO A 131 -14.70 -17.52 6.26
CA PRO A 131 -14.58 -16.80 7.54
C PRO A 131 -13.50 -15.71 7.54
N GLU A 132 -12.36 -15.94 6.86
CA GLU A 132 -11.29 -14.93 6.71
C GLU A 132 -11.78 -13.75 5.86
N TRP A 133 -12.51 -14.02 4.77
CA TRP A 133 -13.08 -12.97 3.93
C TRP A 133 -14.08 -12.11 4.69
N GLN A 134 -14.97 -12.73 5.48
CA GLN A 134 -15.97 -11.99 6.28
C GLN A 134 -15.31 -11.05 7.29
N GLN A 135 -14.25 -11.51 7.97
CA GLN A 135 -13.48 -10.69 8.91
C GLN A 135 -12.76 -9.54 8.19
N ALA A 136 -12.10 -9.82 7.07
CA ALA A 136 -11.44 -8.80 6.28
C ALA A 136 -12.43 -7.73 5.79
N VAL A 137 -13.58 -8.14 5.25
CA VAL A 137 -14.62 -7.25 4.75
C VAL A 137 -15.23 -6.39 5.85
N GLU A 138 -15.46 -6.94 7.05
CA GLU A 138 -15.94 -6.18 8.20
C GLU A 138 -15.00 -5.04 8.58
N VAL A 139 -13.70 -5.33 8.61
CA VAL A 139 -12.67 -4.34 8.91
C VAL A 139 -12.53 -3.32 7.77
N LEU A 140 -12.49 -3.78 6.52
CA LEU A 140 -12.34 -2.92 5.34
C LEU A 140 -13.54 -1.97 5.17
N ARG A 141 -14.77 -2.42 5.40
CA ARG A 141 -15.95 -1.55 5.27
C ARG A 141 -15.97 -0.45 6.33
N GLY A 142 -15.52 -0.75 7.55
CA GLY A 142 -15.48 0.21 8.67
C GLY A 142 -14.54 1.39 8.42
N GLU A 143 -13.42 1.15 7.74
CA GLU A 143 -12.40 2.16 7.45
C GLU A 143 -12.63 2.92 6.11
N ARG A 144 -13.67 2.57 5.35
CA ARG A 144 -13.93 3.18 4.03
C ARG A 144 -14.72 4.50 4.14
N LEU A 145 -13.98 5.60 4.26
CA LEU A 145 -14.50 6.95 4.57
C LEU A 145 -15.43 7.61 3.53
N ASN A 146 -15.70 7.03 2.35
CA ASN A 146 -16.53 7.63 1.29
C ASN A 146 -17.58 6.69 0.67
N ALA A 147 -17.97 5.62 1.35
CA ALA A 147 -18.97 4.69 0.81
C ALA A 147 -20.40 5.16 1.13
N THR A 148 -21.10 5.72 0.14
CA THR A 148 -22.53 6.11 0.28
C THR A 148 -23.43 4.89 0.51
N ASN A 149 -23.02 3.69 0.06
CA ASN A 149 -23.75 2.42 0.17
C ASN A 149 -22.90 1.35 0.89
N ALA A 150 -22.45 1.64 2.11
CA ALA A 150 -21.56 0.72 2.86
C ALA A 150 -22.16 -0.68 3.10
N THR A 151 -23.50 -0.79 3.18
CA THR A 151 -24.22 -2.06 3.37
C THR A 151 -24.07 -3.01 2.18
N ASP A 152 -23.96 -2.49 0.96
CA ASP A 152 -23.89 -3.30 -0.27
C ASP A 152 -22.46 -3.70 -0.65
N LEU A 153 -21.45 -3.17 0.06
CA LEU A 153 -20.04 -3.45 -0.20
C LEU A 153 -19.68 -4.94 -0.19
N PRO A 154 -20.15 -5.78 0.77
CA PRO A 154 -19.82 -7.20 0.78
C PRO A 154 -20.28 -7.92 -0.50
N THR A 155 -21.55 -7.73 -0.88
CA THR A 155 -22.13 -8.32 -2.11
C THR A 155 -21.41 -7.84 -3.37
N ARG A 156 -21.03 -6.56 -3.40
CA ARG A 156 -20.28 -5.99 -4.51
C ARG A 156 -18.87 -6.57 -4.60
N TRP A 157 -18.17 -6.68 -3.47
CA TRP A 157 -16.80 -7.15 -3.43
C TRP A 157 -16.71 -8.65 -3.76
N SER A 158 -17.66 -9.47 -3.32
CA SER A 158 -17.68 -10.90 -3.67
C SER A 158 -17.82 -11.13 -5.19
N THR A 159 -18.58 -10.26 -5.87
CA THR A 159 -18.92 -10.42 -7.29
C THR A 159 -17.95 -9.73 -8.26
N SER A 160 -17.38 -8.58 -7.89
CA SER A 160 -16.66 -7.69 -8.82
C SER A 160 -15.25 -7.30 -8.39
N ALA A 161 -14.81 -7.71 -7.20
CA ALA A 161 -13.51 -7.38 -6.65
C ALA A 161 -12.79 -8.62 -6.13
N ASP A 162 -11.49 -8.45 -5.89
CA ASP A 162 -10.68 -9.41 -5.16
C ASP A 162 -10.26 -8.77 -3.84
N VAL A 163 -10.52 -9.46 -2.73
CA VAL A 163 -9.95 -9.10 -1.43
C VAL A 163 -8.57 -9.76 -1.35
N ILE A 164 -7.53 -8.94 -1.28
CA ILE A 164 -6.14 -9.38 -1.28
C ILE A 164 -5.57 -9.27 0.12
N ARG A 165 -4.92 -10.33 0.58
CA ARG A 165 -4.08 -10.34 1.78
C ARG A 165 -2.61 -10.30 1.39
N LEU A 166 -1.90 -9.32 1.93
CA LEU A 166 -0.45 -9.14 1.86
C LEU A 166 0.17 -9.52 3.20
N THR A 167 0.79 -10.69 3.27
CA THR A 167 1.42 -11.17 4.51
C THR A 167 2.93 -10.90 4.45
N PRO A 168 3.52 -10.22 5.46
CA PRO A 168 4.97 -10.03 5.52
C PRO A 168 5.71 -11.37 5.51
N THR A 169 6.74 -11.48 4.68
CA THR A 169 7.61 -12.68 4.65
C THR A 169 8.74 -12.62 5.69
N GLY A 170 8.90 -11.49 6.38
CA GLY A 170 10.03 -11.18 7.25
C GLY A 170 11.21 -10.51 6.53
N GLU A 171 11.22 -10.49 5.19
CA GLU A 171 12.27 -9.82 4.42
C GLU A 171 11.98 -8.31 4.33
N ILE A 172 12.89 -7.52 4.91
CA ILE A 172 12.91 -6.06 4.84
C ILE A 172 13.95 -5.63 3.80
N LEU A 173 13.50 -4.87 2.81
CA LEU A 173 14.33 -4.38 1.72
C LEU A 173 14.93 -3.00 2.02
N GLU A 174 14.19 -2.17 2.77
CA GLU A 174 14.63 -0.84 3.17
C GLU A 174 14.03 -0.50 4.53
N GLU A 175 14.84 0.11 5.41
CA GLU A 175 14.48 0.46 6.78
C GLU A 175 15.27 1.68 7.27
N PRO A 176 14.83 2.36 8.35
CA PRO A 176 15.60 3.42 8.96
C PRO A 176 17.04 2.98 9.28
N GLY A 177 18.02 3.78 8.85
CA GLY A 177 19.44 3.45 8.96
C GLY A 177 20.02 2.70 7.75
N ARG A 178 19.18 2.13 6.88
CA ARG A 178 19.56 1.51 5.59
C ARG A 178 18.67 1.96 4.43
N MET A 179 18.28 3.24 4.44
CA MET A 179 17.52 3.82 3.33
C MET A 179 18.43 4.08 2.13
N PRO A 180 17.98 3.85 0.87
CA PRO A 180 18.73 4.25 -0.31
C PRO A 180 18.95 5.77 -0.36
N THR A 181 20.07 6.20 -0.94
CA THR A 181 20.42 7.61 -1.13
C THR A 181 20.00 8.16 -2.49
N ASP A 182 19.65 7.29 -3.44
CA ASP A 182 19.26 7.66 -4.79
C ASP A 182 17.83 8.22 -4.85
N ASP A 183 17.52 8.98 -5.91
CA ASP A 183 16.17 9.51 -6.12
C ASP A 183 15.16 8.37 -6.36
N GLY A 184 14.11 8.36 -5.55
CA GLY A 184 12.98 7.42 -5.67
C GLY A 184 11.89 7.88 -6.64
N ALA A 185 12.09 8.98 -7.36
CA ALA A 185 11.15 9.49 -8.36
C ALA A 185 11.02 8.51 -9.54
N ALA A 186 9.76 8.25 -9.95
CA ALA A 186 9.45 7.52 -11.16
C ALA A 186 8.84 8.46 -12.19
N PRO A 187 9.17 8.34 -13.49
CA PRO A 187 8.52 9.13 -14.52
C PRO A 187 7.01 8.89 -14.52
N PRO A 188 6.19 9.92 -14.81
CA PRO A 188 4.75 9.75 -14.89
C PRO A 188 4.40 8.74 -15.99
N PRO A 189 3.40 7.86 -15.78
CA PRO A 189 3.00 6.92 -16.81
C PRO A 189 2.51 7.67 -18.06
N PRO A 190 2.75 7.13 -19.27
CA PRO A 190 2.22 7.73 -20.49
C PRO A 190 0.70 7.74 -20.41
N THR A 191 0.09 8.88 -20.76
CA THR A 191 -1.36 9.01 -20.81
C THR A 191 -1.78 9.60 -22.15
N PRO A 192 -2.93 9.19 -22.72
CA PRO A 192 -3.50 9.87 -23.87
C PRO A 192 -4.04 11.26 -23.50
N ALA A 193 -4.12 11.58 -22.19
CA ALA A 193 -4.49 12.88 -21.66
C ALA A 193 -3.42 13.91 -22.03
N THR A 194 -3.55 14.41 -23.24
CA THR A 194 -2.77 15.53 -23.74
C THR A 194 -3.48 16.81 -23.30
N THR A 195 -2.87 17.57 -22.40
CA THR A 195 -3.28 18.95 -22.11
C THR A 195 -2.85 19.91 -23.23
N VAL A 196 -2.76 19.43 -24.47
CA VAL A 196 -2.47 20.23 -25.67
C VAL A 196 -3.82 20.63 -26.28
N ARG A 197 -4.59 21.37 -25.51
CA ARG A 197 -5.69 22.19 -26.03
C ARG A 197 -5.35 23.64 -25.71
N GLY A 198 -5.84 24.57 -26.53
CA GLY A 198 -5.72 26.00 -26.24
C GLY A 198 -6.16 26.27 -24.79
N ALA A 199 -5.40 27.10 -24.08
CA ALA A 199 -5.72 27.41 -22.69
C ALA A 199 -7.20 27.82 -22.58
N PRO A 200 -7.94 27.37 -21.54
CA PRO A 200 -9.33 27.73 -21.37
C PRO A 200 -9.47 29.25 -21.39
N TRP A 201 -10.42 29.75 -22.16
CA TRP A 201 -10.75 31.16 -22.19
C TRP A 201 -11.21 31.58 -20.79
N VAL A 202 -10.74 32.72 -20.32
CA VAL A 202 -11.09 33.26 -19.00
C VAL A 202 -11.81 34.58 -19.24
N VAL A 203 -13.00 34.75 -18.65
CA VAL A 203 -13.81 35.98 -18.74
C VAL A 203 -13.05 37.19 -18.15
N HIS A 204 -12.10 36.93 -17.25
CA HIS A 204 -11.31 37.96 -16.57
C HIS A 204 -9.83 37.89 -16.92
N ARG A 205 -9.17 39.05 -16.86
CA ARG A 205 -7.74 39.21 -17.10
C ARG A 205 -6.96 38.39 -16.07
N ARG A 206 -6.14 37.43 -16.53
CA ARG A 206 -5.25 36.68 -15.62
C ARG A 206 -4.35 37.66 -14.86
N PRO A 207 -4.30 37.61 -13.51
CA PRO A 207 -3.32 38.36 -12.75
C PRO A 207 -1.92 37.92 -13.18
N ARG A 208 -1.10 38.86 -13.66
CA ARG A 208 0.26 38.59 -14.16
C ARG A 208 1.29 38.44 -13.04
N HIS A 209 0.88 38.40 -11.77
CA HIS A 209 1.81 38.43 -10.66
C HIS A 209 2.03 37.04 -10.06
N ARG A 210 3.27 36.57 -10.14
CA ARG A 210 3.79 35.52 -9.27
C ARG A 210 3.98 36.16 -7.89
N PRO A 211 3.33 35.68 -6.82
CA PRO A 211 3.70 36.13 -5.48
C PRO A 211 5.14 35.71 -5.22
N ARG A 212 5.97 36.64 -4.72
CA ARG A 212 7.25 36.26 -4.14
C ARG A 212 6.92 35.49 -2.87
N LEU A 213 7.27 34.22 -2.84
CA LEU A 213 7.25 33.44 -1.60
C LEU A 213 8.39 34.01 -0.74
N SER A 214 8.02 34.67 0.35
CA SER A 214 8.91 35.03 1.47
C SER A 214 9.17 33.81 2.33
#